data_AF-A0A9P3HFV5-F1
#
_entry.id   AF-A0A9P3HFV5-F1
#
_cell.length_a   1.000
_cell.length_b   1.000
_cell.length_c   1.000
_cell.angle_alpha   90.00
_cell.angle_beta   90.00
_cell.angle_gamma   90.00
#
_symmetry.space_group_name_H-M   'P 1'
#
loop_
_entity.id
_entity.type
_entity.pdbx_description
1 polymer ?
#
loop_
_entity_poly.entity_id
_entity_poly.type
_entity_poly.pdbx_seq_one_letter_code
_entity_poly.pdbx_strand_id
1 'polypeptide(L)'
;MTSTYVKPVLPTEGRLGHLTPEQTEKLQQFWVRLYDIFDGKTQFDQTAPSSFKGQARDEDTPAPAPAKSGWFGRSKSTETASEKTVAAPAPRFTGAELQKTFWKLTMMDHPDLILLKFIRARKWNLDDAMKMFLNALKWRIVERLDELVELSDVELDAKYPKFIEQMKLGKGYLRGADPLGRPMSVVNTRLHHKADQPAETIHRFTLYTMECGRMVLPQGAETVIVIFDLSSFGLDNMDWGFVRLFVQCFESYYPETLGVCVVHKAPFVFWGLWKLIQPLLDPVVASKFVFTRNNAELHKVVPRDRLPIIHYDGLDDWKYNYVPAVAGENDVQKDTATKDKLLAERHALQDKFDGVTRAWIKNINGKNSSERDEVAQELREQYTRLTPYVRAKNLYQRLGVAHDGRVDWTYNVKAE
;
A
#
# COMPACT_ATOMS: atom_id res chain seq x y z
N MET A 1 -18.58 -17.62 19.84
CA MET A 1 -18.92 -17.13 18.48
C MET A 1 -18.49 -18.18 17.46
N THR A 2 -19.43 -18.80 16.77
CA THR A 2 -19.19 -19.66 15.60
C THR A 2 -18.47 -18.88 14.49
N SER A 3 -17.63 -19.56 13.70
CA SER A 3 -16.91 -18.94 12.57
C SER A 3 -17.89 -18.25 11.62
N THR A 4 -17.77 -16.94 11.46
CA THR A 4 -18.60 -16.09 10.60
C THR A 4 -18.16 -16.07 9.14
N TYR A 5 -17.13 -16.84 8.80
CA TYR A 5 -16.58 -16.85 7.45
C TYR A 5 -17.59 -17.41 6.43
N VAL A 6 -17.96 -16.55 5.49
CA VAL A 6 -18.68 -16.91 4.26
C VAL A 6 -17.66 -16.86 3.14
N LYS A 7 -17.67 -17.87 2.25
CA LYS A 7 -16.77 -17.90 1.09
C LYS A 7 -16.93 -16.59 0.30
N PRO A 8 -15.88 -15.78 0.15
CA PRO A 8 -15.99 -14.48 -0.49
C PRO A 8 -16.24 -14.66 -1.98
N VAL A 9 -17.14 -13.83 -2.52
CA VAL A 9 -17.32 -13.65 -3.96
C VAL A 9 -16.39 -12.51 -4.36
N LEU A 10 -15.68 -12.64 -5.48
CA LEU A 10 -14.88 -11.54 -6.02
C LEU A 10 -15.84 -10.40 -6.39
N PRO A 11 -15.80 -9.25 -5.69
CA PRO A 11 -16.69 -8.14 -6.05
C PRO A 11 -16.21 -7.58 -7.39
N THR A 12 -17.13 -7.35 -8.33
CA THR A 12 -16.79 -6.80 -9.66
C THR A 12 -17.28 -5.37 -9.84
N GLU A 13 -18.29 -4.94 -9.08
CA GLU A 13 -18.89 -3.61 -9.21
C GLU A 13 -17.88 -2.48 -9.01
N GLY A 14 -17.89 -1.51 -9.93
CA GLY A 14 -17.02 -0.33 -9.84
C GLY A 14 -15.53 -0.64 -10.08
N ARG A 15 -15.21 -1.82 -10.61
CA ARG A 15 -13.85 -2.21 -10.99
C ARG A 15 -13.64 -2.04 -12.49
N LEU A 16 -12.37 -2.05 -12.90
CA LEU A 16 -11.99 -1.96 -14.29
C LEU A 16 -12.74 -3.03 -15.12
N GLY A 17 -13.26 -2.62 -16.29
CA GLY A 17 -14.08 -3.48 -17.16
C GLY A 17 -15.52 -3.70 -16.70
N HIS A 18 -15.92 -3.20 -15.53
CA HIS A 18 -17.24 -3.44 -14.91
C HIS A 18 -17.88 -2.14 -14.37
N LEU A 19 -17.62 -1.02 -15.05
CA LEU A 19 -18.20 0.27 -14.69
C LEU A 19 -19.58 0.45 -15.33
N THR A 20 -20.53 1.00 -14.58
CA THR A 20 -21.76 1.53 -15.16
C THR A 20 -21.47 2.80 -15.99
N PRO A 21 -22.40 3.27 -16.83
CA PRO A 21 -22.23 4.54 -17.54
C PRO A 21 -21.97 5.73 -16.59
N GLU A 22 -22.71 5.82 -15.48
CA GLU A 22 -22.51 6.86 -14.46
C GLU A 22 -21.12 6.76 -13.80
N GLN A 23 -20.69 5.56 -13.47
CA GLN A 23 -19.35 5.31 -12.92
C GLN A 23 -18.24 5.68 -13.92
N THR A 24 -18.47 5.44 -15.21
CA THR A 24 -17.56 5.83 -16.29
C THR A 24 -17.46 7.36 -16.37
N GLU A 25 -18.59 8.06 -16.31
CA GLU A 25 -18.60 9.53 -16.28
C GLU A 25 -17.86 10.09 -15.05
N LYS A 26 -18.07 9.49 -13.87
CA LYS A 26 -17.36 9.87 -12.64
C LYS A 26 -15.84 9.68 -12.78
N LEU A 27 -15.39 8.60 -13.43
CA LEU A 27 -13.98 8.38 -13.71
C LEU A 27 -13.42 9.43 -14.69
N GLN A 28 -14.18 9.80 -15.74
CA GLN A 28 -13.80 10.89 -16.65
C GLN A 28 -13.66 12.22 -15.90
N GLN A 29 -14.65 12.57 -15.08
CA GLN A 29 -14.64 13.78 -14.25
C GLN A 29 -13.43 13.79 -13.30
N PHE A 30 -13.08 12.64 -12.73
CA PHE A 30 -11.90 12.50 -11.87
C PHE A 30 -10.60 12.76 -12.64
N TRP A 31 -10.45 12.19 -13.85
CA TRP A 31 -9.31 12.44 -14.73
C TRP A 31 -9.17 13.92 -15.14
N VAL A 32 -10.27 14.59 -15.48
CA VAL A 32 -10.26 16.04 -15.79
C VAL A 32 -9.64 16.82 -14.64
N ARG A 33 -10.15 16.62 -13.42
CA ARG A 33 -9.66 17.30 -12.22
C ARG A 33 -8.20 16.96 -11.92
N LEU A 34 -7.81 15.70 -12.09
CA LEU A 34 -6.45 15.25 -11.84
C LEU A 34 -5.46 15.90 -12.81
N TYR A 35 -5.81 15.97 -14.10
CA TYR A 35 -4.96 16.64 -15.09
C TYR A 35 -4.87 18.14 -14.88
N ASP A 36 -5.92 18.82 -14.45
CA ASP A 36 -5.82 20.24 -14.11
C ASP A 36 -4.85 20.49 -12.94
N ILE A 37 -4.81 19.57 -11.97
CA ILE A 37 -3.81 19.62 -10.88
C ILE A 37 -2.40 19.34 -11.42
N PHE A 38 -2.23 18.29 -12.23
CA PHE A 38 -0.93 17.95 -12.82
C PHE A 38 -0.37 19.07 -13.69
N ASP A 39 -1.24 19.72 -14.48
CA ASP A 39 -0.92 20.86 -15.34
C ASP A 39 -0.71 22.17 -14.54
N GLY A 40 -0.88 22.15 -13.21
CA GLY A 40 -0.74 23.33 -12.35
C GLY A 40 -1.85 24.38 -12.50
N LYS A 41 -2.97 24.03 -13.14
CA LYS A 41 -4.13 24.90 -13.36
C LYS A 41 -5.02 25.03 -12.12
N THR A 42 -5.06 23.98 -11.29
CA THR A 42 -5.89 23.93 -10.09
C THR A 42 -5.04 23.81 -8.84
N GLN A 43 -5.27 24.70 -7.86
CA GLN A 43 -4.63 24.63 -6.55
C GLN A 43 -5.19 23.47 -5.73
N PHE A 44 -4.35 22.94 -4.84
CA PHE A 44 -4.71 21.86 -3.93
C PHE A 44 -4.02 22.03 -2.57
N ASP A 45 -4.53 21.32 -1.57
CA ASP A 45 -4.01 21.35 -0.20
C ASP A 45 -2.52 20.96 -0.15
N GLN A 46 -1.69 21.91 0.27
CA GLN A 46 -0.24 21.77 0.39
C GLN A 46 0.21 21.13 1.71
N THR A 47 -0.74 20.79 2.60
CA THR A 47 -0.43 20.16 3.89
C THR A 47 0.30 18.84 3.67
N ALA A 48 1.48 18.72 4.27
CA ALA A 48 2.25 17.49 4.23
C ALA A 48 1.59 16.44 5.15
N PRO A 49 1.33 15.22 4.64
CA PRO A 49 0.82 14.14 5.48
C PRO A 49 1.78 13.81 6.63
N SER A 50 1.24 13.28 7.73
CA SER A 50 2.07 12.72 8.80
C SER A 50 2.95 11.61 8.23
N SER A 51 4.24 11.63 8.56
CA SER A 51 5.19 10.57 8.26
C SER A 51 5.82 10.05 9.54
N PHE A 52 6.55 8.94 9.49
CA PHE A 52 7.26 8.39 10.65
C PHE A 52 8.14 9.44 11.35
N LYS A 53 8.88 10.25 10.58
CA LYS A 53 9.72 11.34 11.13
C LYS A 53 8.92 12.48 11.77
N GLY A 54 7.62 12.58 11.45
CA GLY A 54 6.67 13.46 12.13
C GLY A 54 5.98 12.80 13.34
N GLN A 55 5.93 11.47 13.42
CA GLN A 55 5.33 10.71 14.53
C GLN A 55 6.28 10.56 15.72
N ALA A 56 7.59 10.64 15.50
CA ALA A 56 8.60 10.58 16.58
C ALA A 56 8.51 11.73 17.60
N ARG A 57 7.73 12.79 17.34
CA ARG A 57 7.51 13.88 18.31
C ARG A 57 6.36 13.61 19.29
N ASP A 58 5.49 12.64 19.03
CA ASP A 58 4.26 12.43 19.80
C ASP A 58 4.25 11.15 20.67
N GLU A 59 5.30 10.32 20.63
CA GLU A 59 5.36 9.11 21.48
C GLU A 59 5.86 9.39 22.92
N ASP A 60 6.46 10.55 23.20
CA ASP A 60 7.00 10.91 24.53
C ASP A 60 6.23 11.99 25.28
N THR A 61 5.03 12.38 24.83
CA THR A 61 4.20 13.38 25.54
C THR A 61 3.01 12.70 26.22
N PRO A 62 2.87 12.75 27.56
CA PRO A 62 1.64 12.31 28.20
C PRO A 62 0.47 13.18 27.73
N ALA A 63 -0.67 12.55 27.46
CA ALA A 63 -1.87 13.20 26.96
C ALA A 63 -2.23 14.46 27.79
N PRO A 64 -2.54 15.60 27.16
CA PRO A 64 -2.91 16.79 27.91
C PRO A 64 -4.26 16.57 28.59
N ALA A 65 -4.32 16.88 29.89
CA ALA A 65 -5.55 16.91 30.65
C ALA A 65 -6.56 17.89 30.01
N PRO A 66 -7.88 17.62 30.09
CA PRO A 66 -8.89 18.47 29.47
C PRO A 66 -8.86 19.88 30.07
N ALA A 67 -8.68 20.88 29.22
CA ALA A 67 -8.68 22.29 29.59
C ALA A 67 -10.06 22.72 30.10
N LYS A 68 -10.10 23.26 31.33
CA LYS A 68 -11.28 23.94 31.87
C LYS A 68 -11.46 25.27 31.13
N SER A 69 -12.66 25.51 30.63
CA SER A 69 -13.08 26.79 30.05
C SER A 69 -13.08 27.88 31.13
N GLY A 70 -12.33 28.96 30.86
CA GLY A 70 -12.31 30.18 31.66
C GLY A 70 -12.54 31.37 30.75
N TRP A 71 -13.74 31.93 30.83
CA TRP A 71 -14.15 33.19 30.21
C TRP A 71 -13.48 34.38 30.93
N PHE A 72 -13.17 35.44 30.16
CA PHE A 72 -12.85 36.85 30.52
C PHE A 72 -11.43 37.33 30.18
N GLY A 73 -11.36 38.41 29.38
CA GLY A 73 -10.20 39.30 29.30
C GLY A 73 -10.04 39.99 27.94
N ARG A 74 -10.47 41.24 27.83
CA ARG A 74 -10.40 42.12 26.64
C ARG A 74 -9.33 43.21 26.84
N SER A 75 -8.45 43.44 25.86
CA SER A 75 -7.82 44.75 25.55
C SER A 75 -7.08 44.67 24.19
N LYS A 76 -7.57 45.30 23.11
CA LYS A 76 -7.35 46.67 22.58
C LYS A 76 -5.95 46.98 21.99
N SER A 77 -5.91 46.92 20.65
CA SER A 77 -5.27 47.81 19.64
C SER A 77 -3.80 48.23 19.73
N THR A 78 -3.04 48.01 18.63
CA THR A 78 -2.36 49.10 17.88
C THR A 78 -2.09 48.65 16.44
N GLU A 79 -2.44 49.49 15.45
CA GLU A 79 -2.08 49.36 14.03
C GLU A 79 -0.62 49.76 13.78
N THR A 80 0.03 49.13 12.81
CA THR A 80 0.96 49.83 11.90
C THR A 80 1.14 49.04 10.61
N ALA A 81 0.97 49.75 9.49
CA ALA A 81 1.01 49.25 8.13
C ALA A 81 2.44 48.93 7.65
N SER A 82 2.57 47.91 6.81
CA SER A 82 3.50 47.88 5.69
C SER A 82 3.12 46.72 4.77
N GLU A 83 2.47 47.04 3.66
CA GLU A 83 2.36 46.16 2.50
C GLU A 83 3.78 45.87 1.99
N LYS A 84 4.25 44.66 2.28
CA LYS A 84 5.13 43.93 1.37
C LYS A 84 4.26 42.91 0.69
N THR A 85 4.13 43.00 -0.63
CA THR A 85 3.75 41.87 -1.49
C THR A 85 4.82 40.81 -1.33
N VAL A 86 4.69 40.01 -0.27
CA VAL A 86 5.42 38.76 -0.10
C VAL A 86 4.89 37.85 -1.18
N ALA A 87 5.68 37.62 -2.22
CA ALA A 87 5.40 36.57 -3.19
C ALA A 87 5.04 35.31 -2.40
N ALA A 88 3.88 34.71 -2.68
CA ALA A 88 3.42 33.54 -1.96
C ALA A 88 4.53 32.47 -1.98
N PRO A 89 4.85 31.84 -0.84
CA PRO A 89 5.87 30.81 -0.80
C PRO A 89 5.57 29.74 -1.86
N ALA A 90 6.62 29.29 -2.57
CA ALA A 90 6.48 28.29 -3.61
C ALA A 90 5.71 27.05 -3.08
N PRO A 91 4.84 26.43 -3.89
CA PRO A 91 4.13 25.22 -3.49
C PRO A 91 5.11 24.14 -3.03
N ARG A 92 4.84 23.52 -1.89
CA ARG A 92 5.67 22.43 -1.36
C ARG A 92 5.62 21.20 -2.27
N PHE A 93 4.49 20.99 -2.92
CA PHE A 93 4.28 19.91 -3.88
C PHE A 93 3.76 20.52 -5.18
N THR A 94 4.35 20.15 -6.30
CA THR A 94 3.93 20.60 -7.63
C THR A 94 3.05 19.55 -8.33
N GLY A 95 2.22 19.99 -9.28
CA GLY A 95 1.43 19.09 -10.12
C GLY A 95 2.30 18.05 -10.84
N ALA A 96 3.44 18.49 -11.38
CA ALA A 96 4.42 17.62 -12.04
C ALA A 96 5.04 16.57 -11.10
N GLU A 97 5.36 16.93 -9.85
CA GLU A 97 5.82 15.95 -8.86
C GLU A 97 4.76 14.90 -8.55
N LEU A 98 3.50 15.33 -8.38
CA LEU A 98 2.39 14.41 -8.15
C LEU A 98 2.14 13.49 -9.36
N GLN A 99 2.23 14.00 -10.59
CA GLN A 99 2.12 13.20 -11.81
C GLN A 99 3.22 12.14 -11.88
N LYS A 100 4.48 12.53 -11.60
CA LYS A 100 5.60 11.61 -11.52
C LYS A 100 5.37 10.52 -10.47
N THR A 101 4.90 10.89 -9.28
CA THR A 101 4.58 9.93 -8.20
C THR A 101 3.41 9.03 -8.57
N PHE A 102 2.37 9.54 -9.23
CA PHE A 102 1.27 8.72 -9.75
C PHE A 102 1.79 7.66 -10.70
N TRP A 103 2.63 8.04 -11.65
CA TRP A 103 3.18 7.10 -12.62
C TRP A 103 4.11 6.05 -12.02
N LYS A 104 4.88 6.42 -10.98
CA LYS A 104 5.65 5.46 -10.18
C LYS A 104 4.75 4.53 -9.36
N LEU A 105 3.65 5.06 -8.81
CA LEU A 105 2.63 4.25 -8.14
C LEU A 105 1.99 3.28 -9.13
N THR A 106 1.68 3.68 -10.37
CA THR A 106 1.03 2.81 -11.37
C THR A 106 1.82 1.54 -11.68
N MET A 107 3.16 1.58 -11.77
CA MET A 107 3.99 0.40 -12.07
C MET A 107 3.48 -0.41 -13.28
N MET A 108 3.06 -1.67 -13.05
CA MET A 108 2.48 -2.57 -14.04
C MET A 108 0.95 -2.46 -14.11
N ASP A 109 0.29 -1.75 -13.20
CA ASP A 109 -1.17 -1.68 -13.13
C ASP A 109 -1.76 -0.78 -14.23
N HIS A 110 -3.04 -1.01 -14.54
CA HIS A 110 -3.80 -0.07 -15.37
C HIS A 110 -3.97 1.26 -14.61
N PRO A 111 -3.72 2.43 -15.22
CA PRO A 111 -3.84 3.72 -14.51
C PRO A 111 -5.21 3.94 -13.85
N ASP A 112 -6.30 3.60 -14.54
CA ASP A 112 -7.66 3.68 -13.98
C ASP A 112 -7.88 2.77 -12.77
N LEU A 113 -7.22 1.60 -12.70
CA LEU A 113 -7.36 0.70 -11.54
C LEU A 113 -6.90 1.41 -10.28
N ILE A 114 -5.79 2.17 -10.36
CA ILE A 114 -5.30 2.96 -9.23
C ILE A 114 -6.35 3.98 -8.81
N LEU A 115 -6.90 4.76 -9.74
CA LEU A 115 -7.87 5.82 -9.40
C LEU A 115 -9.18 5.26 -8.86
N LEU A 116 -9.69 4.18 -9.46
CA LEU A 116 -10.93 3.52 -9.06
C LEU A 116 -10.88 3.02 -7.61
N LYS A 117 -9.71 2.60 -7.11
CA LYS A 117 -9.55 2.26 -5.68
C LYS A 117 -9.89 3.44 -4.76
N PHE A 118 -9.44 4.65 -5.09
CA PHE A 118 -9.72 5.85 -4.29
C PHE A 118 -11.18 6.31 -4.46
N ILE A 119 -11.71 6.25 -5.68
CA ILE A 119 -13.11 6.64 -5.97
C ILE A 119 -14.08 5.72 -5.21
N ARG A 120 -13.87 4.40 -5.24
CA ARG A 120 -14.69 3.44 -4.49
C ARG A 120 -14.55 3.61 -2.98
N ALA A 121 -13.33 3.82 -2.47
CA ALA A 121 -13.08 4.03 -1.04
C ALA A 121 -13.81 5.27 -0.48
N ARG A 122 -14.22 6.21 -1.35
CA ARG A 122 -15.02 7.38 -0.97
C ARG A 122 -16.41 7.37 -1.59
N LYS A 123 -16.93 6.17 -1.90
CA LYS A 123 -18.32 5.93 -2.33
C LYS A 123 -18.71 6.84 -3.50
N TRP A 124 -17.80 7.01 -4.47
CA TRP A 124 -17.98 7.84 -5.65
C TRP A 124 -18.11 9.36 -5.38
N ASN A 125 -17.80 9.83 -4.16
CA ASN A 125 -17.58 11.24 -3.88
C ASN A 125 -16.20 11.66 -4.43
N LEU A 126 -16.21 12.45 -5.50
CA LEU A 126 -14.98 12.84 -6.21
C LEU A 126 -14.10 13.82 -5.43
N ASP A 127 -14.69 14.69 -4.61
CA ASP A 127 -13.91 15.66 -3.82
C ASP A 127 -13.12 14.95 -2.72
N ASP A 128 -13.79 14.05 -1.99
CA ASP A 128 -13.16 13.24 -0.95
C ASP A 128 -12.14 12.26 -1.54
N ALA A 129 -12.47 11.62 -2.68
CA ALA A 129 -11.55 10.74 -3.39
C ALA A 129 -10.31 11.49 -3.86
N MET A 130 -10.46 12.70 -4.42
CA MET A 130 -9.34 13.51 -4.88
C MET A 130 -8.46 13.92 -3.70
N LYS A 131 -9.05 14.40 -2.61
CA LYS A 131 -8.32 14.75 -1.38
C LYS A 131 -7.52 13.56 -0.85
N MET A 132 -8.14 12.39 -0.77
CA MET A 132 -7.47 11.16 -0.34
C MET A 132 -6.32 10.79 -1.28
N PHE A 133 -6.55 10.83 -2.58
CA PHE A 133 -5.57 10.45 -3.59
C PHE A 133 -4.35 11.36 -3.59
N LEU A 134 -4.53 12.69 -3.58
CA LEU A 134 -3.42 13.64 -3.48
C LEU A 134 -2.66 13.49 -2.15
N ASN A 135 -3.36 13.23 -1.05
CA ASN A 135 -2.72 12.94 0.24
C ASN A 135 -1.88 11.66 0.18
N ALA A 136 -2.34 10.61 -0.51
CA ALA A 136 -1.56 9.41 -0.73
C ALA A 136 -0.30 9.69 -1.56
N LEU A 137 -0.41 10.41 -2.68
CA LEU A 137 0.76 10.78 -3.48
C LEU A 137 1.78 11.59 -2.68
N LYS A 138 1.35 12.63 -1.95
CA LYS A 138 2.22 13.41 -1.06
C LYS A 138 2.87 12.54 0.02
N TRP A 139 2.12 11.61 0.60
CA TRP A 139 2.63 10.71 1.64
C TRP A 139 3.71 9.78 1.08
N ARG A 140 3.52 9.23 -0.13
CA ARG A 140 4.54 8.40 -0.79
C ARG A 140 5.85 9.16 -1.03
N ILE A 141 5.77 10.45 -1.37
CA ILE A 141 6.93 11.35 -1.51
C ILE A 141 7.63 11.53 -0.16
N VAL A 142 6.88 11.93 0.88
CA VAL A 142 7.45 12.21 2.22
C VAL A 142 8.03 10.95 2.87
N GLU A 143 7.37 9.80 2.69
CA GLU A 143 7.87 8.50 3.16
C GLU A 143 8.98 7.91 2.29
N ARG A 144 9.32 8.52 1.16
CA ARG A 144 10.38 8.06 0.27
C ARG A 144 10.22 6.58 -0.12
N LEU A 145 9.01 6.18 -0.51
CA LEU A 145 8.76 4.78 -0.85
C LEU A 145 9.57 4.27 -2.04
N ASP A 146 9.96 5.18 -2.94
CA ASP A 146 10.84 4.86 -4.06
C ASP A 146 12.20 4.34 -3.55
N GLU A 147 12.76 4.98 -2.52
CA GLU A 147 14.01 4.55 -1.89
C GLU A 147 13.89 3.13 -1.31
N LEU A 148 12.74 2.79 -0.71
CA LEU A 148 12.52 1.47 -0.13
C LEU A 148 12.59 0.33 -1.16
N VAL A 149 12.27 0.60 -2.42
CA VAL A 149 12.23 -0.42 -3.47
C VAL A 149 13.43 -0.34 -4.40
N GLU A 150 14.11 0.80 -4.46
CA GLU A 150 15.35 1.01 -5.21
C GLU A 150 16.56 0.42 -4.47
N LEU A 151 16.60 0.47 -3.14
CA LEU A 151 17.68 -0.09 -2.33
C LEU A 151 17.54 -1.60 -2.13
N SER A 152 18.67 -2.32 -2.18
CA SER A 152 18.75 -3.73 -1.80
C SER A 152 18.55 -3.94 -0.29
N ASP A 153 18.21 -5.16 0.13
CA ASP A 153 18.06 -5.48 1.56
C ASP A 153 19.33 -5.15 2.36
N VAL A 154 20.52 -5.26 1.75
CA VAL A 154 21.82 -4.94 2.39
C VAL A 154 21.96 -3.43 2.59
N GLU A 155 21.60 -2.64 1.59
CA GLU A 155 21.62 -1.17 1.70
C GLU A 155 20.53 -0.66 2.65
N LEU A 156 19.37 -1.31 2.67
CA LEU A 156 18.30 -1.04 3.63
C LEU A 156 18.75 -1.37 5.06
N ASP A 157 19.46 -2.47 5.30
CA ASP A 157 20.00 -2.81 6.61
C ASP A 157 21.09 -1.84 7.07
N ALA A 158 21.95 -1.40 6.15
CA ALA A 158 22.95 -0.37 6.43
C ALA A 158 22.30 0.97 6.82
N LYS A 159 21.14 1.30 6.23
CA LYS A 159 20.41 2.54 6.48
C LYS A 159 19.47 2.47 7.68
N TYR A 160 18.83 1.33 7.88
CA TYR A 160 17.84 1.06 8.91
C TYR A 160 18.32 -0.16 9.70
N PRO A 161 19.03 0.02 10.83
CA PRO A 161 19.66 -1.08 11.55
C PRO A 161 18.68 -2.20 11.87
N LYS A 162 19.14 -3.44 11.71
CA LYS A 162 18.37 -4.68 11.92
C LYS A 162 17.26 -4.93 10.90
N PHE A 163 17.24 -4.27 9.76
CA PHE A 163 16.25 -4.51 8.70
C PHE A 163 16.27 -5.97 8.22
N ILE A 164 17.46 -6.50 7.89
CA ILE A 164 17.62 -7.90 7.46
C ILE A 164 17.26 -8.86 8.59
N GLU A 165 17.47 -8.49 9.86
CA GLU A 165 17.05 -9.30 11.00
C GLU A 165 15.52 -9.51 11.01
N GLN A 166 14.74 -8.47 10.69
CA GLN A 166 13.28 -8.58 10.58
C GLN A 166 12.86 -9.57 9.49
N MET A 167 13.58 -9.54 8.35
CA MET A 167 13.41 -10.51 7.27
C MET A 167 13.80 -11.92 7.74
N LYS A 168 15.00 -12.13 8.29
CA LYS A 168 15.50 -13.43 8.73
C LYS A 168 14.58 -14.11 9.74
N LEU A 169 14.03 -13.35 10.69
CA LEU A 169 13.07 -13.87 11.68
C LEU A 169 11.74 -14.26 11.03
N GLY A 170 11.39 -13.70 9.88
CA GLY A 170 10.09 -13.91 9.25
C GLY A 170 8.97 -13.20 10.00
N LYS A 171 9.22 -12.00 10.53
CA LYS A 171 8.19 -11.20 11.24
C LYS A 171 6.99 -10.89 10.34
N GLY A 172 7.26 -10.64 9.06
CA GLY A 172 6.26 -10.46 8.01
C GLY A 172 6.77 -11.04 6.70
N TYR A 173 5.95 -11.82 5.99
CA TYR A 173 6.30 -12.35 4.67
C TYR A 173 5.08 -12.68 3.83
N LEU A 174 5.27 -12.80 2.52
CA LEU A 174 4.23 -13.26 1.59
C LEU A 174 4.46 -14.74 1.28
N ARG A 175 3.41 -15.57 1.36
CA ARG A 175 3.46 -16.97 0.93
C ARG A 175 2.11 -17.38 0.38
N GLY A 176 2.09 -17.74 -0.89
CA GLY A 176 0.92 -18.31 -1.52
C GLY A 176 -0.21 -17.30 -1.74
N ALA A 177 -1.37 -17.84 -2.07
CA ALA A 177 -2.58 -17.10 -2.33
C ALA A 177 -3.79 -17.83 -1.75
N ASP A 178 -4.81 -17.06 -1.44
CA ASP A 178 -6.09 -17.60 -0.99
C ASP A 178 -6.92 -18.16 -2.17
N PRO A 179 -8.13 -18.71 -1.92
CA PRO A 179 -8.98 -19.26 -2.97
C PRO A 179 -9.41 -18.27 -4.08
N LEU A 180 -9.30 -16.96 -3.84
CA LEU A 180 -9.59 -15.92 -4.84
C LEU A 180 -8.31 -15.44 -5.55
N GLY A 181 -7.17 -16.09 -5.33
CA GLY A 181 -5.89 -15.70 -5.91
C GLY A 181 -5.27 -14.47 -5.25
N ARG A 182 -5.79 -14.03 -4.09
CA ARG A 182 -5.23 -12.89 -3.35
C ARG A 182 -3.93 -13.32 -2.68
N PRO A 183 -2.80 -12.63 -2.91
CA PRO A 183 -1.56 -12.95 -2.23
C PRO A 183 -1.72 -12.87 -0.72
N MET A 184 -1.10 -13.81 -0.01
CA MET A 184 -1.22 -13.93 1.43
C MET A 184 0.00 -13.38 2.14
N SER A 185 -0.22 -12.30 2.91
CA SER A 185 0.76 -11.72 3.81
C SER A 185 0.57 -12.29 5.21
N VAL A 186 1.59 -12.93 5.76
CA VAL A 186 1.61 -13.49 7.11
C VAL A 186 2.43 -12.56 8.00
N VAL A 187 1.87 -12.17 9.14
CA VAL A 187 2.52 -11.38 10.18
C VAL A 187 2.60 -12.20 11.45
N ASN A 188 3.81 -12.60 11.83
CA ASN A 188 4.09 -13.42 13.02
C ASN A 188 4.31 -12.51 14.22
N THR A 189 3.23 -12.12 14.90
CA THR A 189 3.28 -11.11 15.97
C THR A 189 4.09 -11.56 17.18
N ARG A 190 4.17 -12.87 17.45
CA ARG A 190 5.01 -13.47 18.51
C ARG A 190 6.50 -13.21 18.37
N LEU A 191 6.96 -12.89 17.16
CA LEU A 191 8.38 -12.61 16.90
C LEU A 191 8.68 -11.12 17.06
N HIS A 192 7.67 -10.29 17.31
CA HIS A 192 7.84 -8.85 17.40
C HIS A 192 7.88 -8.39 18.85
N HIS A 193 9.01 -7.88 19.31
CA HIS A 193 9.08 -7.08 20.53
C HIS A 193 9.58 -5.67 20.16
N LYS A 194 8.90 -4.62 20.65
CA LYS A 194 9.22 -3.22 20.26
C LYS A 194 10.69 -2.86 20.53
N ALA A 195 11.25 -3.36 21.63
CA ALA A 195 12.61 -3.05 22.07
C ALA A 195 13.72 -3.69 21.22
N ASP A 196 13.40 -4.70 20.40
CA ASP A 196 14.40 -5.45 19.64
C ASP A 196 15.02 -4.63 18.50
N GLN A 197 14.35 -3.58 18.03
CA GLN A 197 14.80 -2.76 16.91
C GLN A 197 14.30 -1.31 17.00
N PRO A 198 14.92 -0.38 16.28
CA PRO A 198 14.36 0.97 16.13
C PRO A 198 12.95 0.92 15.53
N ALA A 199 12.06 1.80 16.03
CA ALA A 199 10.70 1.90 15.50
C ALA A 199 10.68 2.24 13.99
N GLU A 200 11.65 3.02 13.49
CA GLU A 200 11.76 3.32 12.06
C GLU A 200 12.00 2.04 11.24
N THR A 201 12.78 1.09 11.76
CA THR A 201 13.08 -0.16 11.07
C THR A 201 11.81 -0.97 10.82
N ILE A 202 10.92 -1.10 11.82
CA ILE A 202 9.63 -1.81 11.65
C ILE A 202 8.68 -1.07 10.71
N HIS A 203 8.63 0.26 10.82
CA HIS A 203 7.84 1.08 9.90
C HIS A 203 8.29 0.87 8.45
N ARG A 204 9.60 0.97 8.19
CA ARG A 204 10.21 0.77 6.86
C ARG A 204 10.02 -0.66 6.36
N PHE A 205 10.23 -1.65 7.22
CA PHE A 205 10.06 -3.07 6.89
C PHE A 205 8.61 -3.42 6.53
N THR A 206 7.64 -2.84 7.24
CA THR A 206 6.21 -3.00 6.96
C THR A 206 5.87 -2.45 5.57
N LEU A 207 6.29 -1.21 5.28
CA LEU A 207 6.06 -0.57 3.99
C LEU A 207 6.78 -1.29 2.84
N TYR A 208 8.02 -1.73 3.05
CA TYR A 208 8.76 -2.55 2.08
C TYR A 208 7.99 -3.84 1.76
N THR A 209 7.51 -4.55 2.79
CA THR A 209 6.73 -5.79 2.61
C THR A 209 5.45 -5.54 1.80
N MET A 210 4.77 -4.42 2.06
CA MET A 210 3.59 -4.00 1.29
C MET A 210 3.94 -3.69 -0.18
N GLU A 211 5.03 -2.97 -0.45
CA GLU A 211 5.47 -2.68 -1.82
C GLU A 211 5.98 -3.92 -2.56
N CYS A 212 6.55 -4.92 -1.86
CA CYS A 212 6.80 -6.24 -2.43
C CYS A 212 5.48 -6.99 -2.72
N GLY A 213 4.47 -6.84 -1.86
CA GLY A 213 3.12 -7.36 -2.07
C GLY A 213 2.52 -6.98 -3.41
N ARG A 214 2.82 -5.77 -3.88
CA ARG A 214 2.38 -5.27 -5.18
C ARG A 214 3.02 -5.99 -6.37
N MET A 215 4.21 -6.56 -6.20
CA MET A 215 4.91 -7.34 -7.23
C MET A 215 4.37 -8.76 -7.35
N VAL A 216 3.71 -9.28 -6.32
CA VAL A 216 3.13 -10.63 -6.29
C VAL A 216 1.61 -10.61 -6.43
N LEU A 217 1.00 -9.46 -6.72
CA LEU A 217 -0.41 -9.38 -7.10
C LEU A 217 -0.58 -9.88 -8.54
N PRO A 218 -1.41 -10.92 -8.79
CA PRO A 218 -1.73 -11.33 -10.15
C PRO A 218 -2.39 -10.21 -10.95
N GLN A 219 -2.26 -10.25 -12.27
CA GLN A 219 -2.96 -9.30 -13.15
C GLN A 219 -4.47 -9.33 -12.90
N GLY A 220 -5.07 -8.16 -12.71
CA GLY A 220 -6.50 -8.01 -12.40
C GLY A 220 -6.87 -8.22 -10.93
N ALA A 221 -5.96 -8.74 -10.10
CA ALA A 221 -6.16 -8.78 -8.66
C ALA A 221 -5.83 -7.42 -8.04
N GLU A 222 -6.69 -6.96 -7.13
CA GLU A 222 -6.52 -5.66 -6.47
C GLU A 222 -6.21 -5.78 -4.98
N THR A 223 -6.45 -6.95 -4.39
CA THR A 223 -6.50 -7.15 -2.94
C THR A 223 -5.61 -8.27 -2.46
N VAL A 224 -5.13 -8.14 -1.23
CA VAL A 224 -4.37 -9.16 -0.49
C VAL A 224 -5.20 -9.72 0.67
N ILE A 225 -4.82 -10.89 1.15
CA ILE A 225 -5.22 -11.37 2.48
C ILE A 225 -4.06 -11.16 3.46
N VAL A 226 -4.37 -10.67 4.66
CA VAL A 226 -3.38 -10.55 5.73
C VAL A 226 -3.76 -11.54 6.84
N ILE A 227 -2.82 -12.36 7.29
CA ILE A 227 -2.96 -13.22 8.46
C ILE A 227 -2.06 -12.66 9.56
N PHE A 228 -2.66 -12.10 10.59
CA PHE A 228 -1.99 -11.83 11.85
C PHE A 228 -2.03 -13.09 12.72
N ASP A 229 -0.91 -13.79 12.83
CA ASP A 229 -0.74 -14.90 13.77
C ASP A 229 -0.40 -14.34 15.16
N LEU A 230 -1.39 -14.38 16.07
CA LEU A 230 -1.29 -13.97 17.47
C LEU A 230 -1.00 -15.14 18.43
N SER A 231 -0.60 -16.30 17.91
CA SER A 231 -0.13 -17.41 18.73
C SER A 231 1.00 -16.94 19.65
N SER A 232 0.84 -17.05 20.97
CA SER A 232 1.81 -16.56 21.97
C SER A 232 1.99 -15.03 22.01
N PHE A 233 1.01 -14.26 21.52
CA PHE A 233 1.02 -12.81 21.66
C PHE A 233 0.81 -12.37 23.11
N GLY A 234 1.68 -11.47 23.60
CA GLY A 234 1.65 -10.84 24.91
C GLY A 234 1.63 -9.31 24.83
N LEU A 235 1.64 -8.66 26.00
CA LEU A 235 1.68 -7.19 26.09
C LEU A 235 3.00 -6.60 25.60
N ASP A 236 4.09 -7.34 25.72
CA ASP A 236 5.43 -7.02 25.23
C ASP A 236 5.54 -7.04 23.69
N ASN A 237 4.62 -7.75 23.02
CA ASN A 237 4.48 -7.71 21.56
C ASN A 237 3.66 -6.50 21.07
N MET A 238 3.05 -5.72 21.98
CA MET A 238 2.21 -4.59 21.60
C MET A 238 3.03 -3.43 21.05
N ASP A 239 2.66 -2.97 19.86
CA ASP A 239 3.31 -1.84 19.20
C ASP A 239 2.27 -0.88 18.62
N TRP A 240 2.01 0.20 19.35
CA TRP A 240 1.07 1.24 18.92
C TRP A 240 1.55 1.98 17.67
N GLY A 241 2.86 2.08 17.44
CA GLY A 241 3.40 2.68 16.22
C GLY A 241 3.04 1.82 15.00
N PHE A 242 3.21 0.50 15.11
CA PHE A 242 2.78 -0.45 14.09
C PHE A 242 1.25 -0.41 13.87
N VAL A 243 0.45 -0.40 14.94
CA VAL A 243 -1.02 -0.32 14.83
C VAL A 243 -1.45 0.96 14.11
N ARG A 244 -0.87 2.11 14.45
CA ARG A 244 -1.14 3.39 13.79
C ARG A 244 -0.78 3.34 12.31
N LEU A 245 0.40 2.82 11.98
CA LEU A 245 0.82 2.65 10.58
C LEU A 245 -0.16 1.75 9.81
N PHE A 246 -0.54 0.62 10.40
CA PHE A 246 -1.49 -0.32 9.80
C PHE A 246 -2.83 0.36 9.48
N VAL A 247 -3.40 1.08 10.45
CA VAL A 247 -4.66 1.83 10.26
C VAL A 247 -4.50 2.87 9.16
N GLN A 248 -3.44 3.70 9.21
CA GLN A 248 -3.17 4.72 8.21
C GLN A 248 -3.04 4.15 6.80
N CYS A 249 -2.31 3.04 6.66
CA CYS A 249 -2.15 2.36 5.38
C CYS A 249 -3.51 1.98 4.77
N PHE A 250 -4.38 1.29 5.50
CA PHE A 250 -5.63 0.79 4.90
C PHE A 250 -6.76 1.84 4.83
N GLU A 251 -6.74 2.86 5.69
CA GLU A 251 -7.73 3.94 5.69
C GLU A 251 -7.42 5.08 4.72
N SER A 252 -6.12 5.35 4.48
CA SER A 252 -5.66 6.59 3.83
C SER A 252 -4.78 6.39 2.60
N TYR A 253 -3.87 5.40 2.60
CA TYR A 253 -2.77 5.36 1.62
C TYR A 253 -2.80 4.17 0.65
N TYR A 254 -3.42 3.06 1.04
CA TYR A 254 -3.64 1.85 0.25
C TYR A 254 -5.13 1.45 0.28
N PRO A 255 -6.05 2.33 -0.13
CA PRO A 255 -7.48 2.01 -0.17
C PRO A 255 -7.73 0.77 -1.03
N GLU A 256 -8.81 0.06 -0.72
CA GLU A 256 -9.31 -1.04 -1.54
C GLU A 256 -8.27 -2.14 -1.84
N THR A 257 -7.22 -2.24 -0.99
CA THR A 257 -6.14 -3.21 -1.13
C THR A 257 -6.23 -4.34 -0.10
N LEU A 258 -6.87 -4.11 1.05
CA LEU A 258 -7.20 -5.19 1.98
C LEU A 258 -8.44 -5.93 1.49
N GLY A 259 -8.32 -7.23 1.26
CA GLY A 259 -9.43 -8.13 0.94
C GLY A 259 -10.02 -8.74 2.20
N VAL A 260 -9.19 -9.44 2.99
CA VAL A 260 -9.54 -10.02 4.28
C VAL A 260 -8.36 -9.84 5.24
N CYS A 261 -8.64 -9.54 6.50
CA CYS A 261 -7.67 -9.51 7.59
C CYS A 261 -8.02 -10.60 8.61
N VAL A 262 -7.28 -11.70 8.60
CA VAL A 262 -7.46 -12.78 9.57
C VAL A 262 -6.66 -12.46 10.83
N VAL A 263 -7.33 -12.37 11.96
CA VAL A 263 -6.69 -12.34 13.28
C VAL A 263 -6.77 -13.76 13.85
N HIS A 264 -5.65 -14.46 13.80
CA HIS A 264 -5.54 -15.88 14.13
C HIS A 264 -5.01 -16.09 15.54
N LYS A 265 -5.67 -16.95 16.31
CA LYS A 265 -5.32 -17.32 17.70
C LYS A 265 -5.13 -16.12 18.63
N ALA A 266 -6.02 -15.12 18.49
CA ALA A 266 -6.02 -13.95 19.36
C ALA A 266 -6.18 -14.33 20.85
N PRO A 267 -5.22 -13.97 21.73
CA PRO A 267 -5.33 -14.21 23.17
C PRO A 267 -6.38 -13.29 23.80
N PHE A 268 -6.77 -13.57 25.05
CA PHE A 268 -7.79 -12.77 25.75
C PHE A 268 -7.44 -11.27 25.79
N VAL A 269 -6.17 -10.92 26.00
CA VAL A 269 -5.68 -9.53 26.04
C VAL A 269 -5.95 -8.75 24.75
N PHE A 270 -5.99 -9.41 23.60
CA PHE A 270 -6.25 -8.77 22.31
C PHE A 270 -7.64 -8.13 22.24
N TRP A 271 -8.65 -8.66 22.93
CA TRP A 271 -10.00 -8.09 22.87
C TRP A 271 -10.09 -6.70 23.51
N GLY A 272 -9.22 -6.38 24.46
CA GLY A 272 -9.05 -5.02 24.97
C GLY A 272 -8.49 -4.09 23.89
N LEU A 273 -7.46 -4.54 23.17
CA LEU A 273 -6.88 -3.81 22.05
C LEU A 273 -7.89 -3.59 20.91
N TRP A 274 -8.64 -4.63 20.54
CA TRP A 274 -9.61 -4.53 19.45
C TRP A 274 -10.68 -3.46 19.72
N LYS A 275 -11.13 -3.29 20.97
CA LYS A 275 -12.03 -2.20 21.35
C LYS A 275 -11.45 -0.80 21.14
N LEU A 276 -10.12 -0.67 21.14
CA LEU A 276 -9.41 0.58 20.87
C LEU A 276 -9.13 0.77 19.37
N ILE A 277 -8.86 -0.32 18.63
CA ILE A 277 -8.56 -0.27 17.19
C ILE A 277 -9.83 -0.12 16.35
N GLN A 278 -10.88 -0.89 16.63
CA GLN A 278 -12.08 -0.95 15.80
C GLN A 278 -12.70 0.43 15.52
N PRO A 279 -12.80 1.37 16.49
CA PRO A 279 -13.35 2.70 16.22
C PRO A 279 -12.51 3.58 15.29
N LEU A 280 -11.24 3.23 15.05
CA LEU A 280 -10.34 3.95 14.15
C LEU A 280 -10.48 3.49 12.69
N LEU A 281 -11.25 2.41 12.46
CA LEU A 281 -11.47 1.82 11.14
C LEU A 281 -12.83 2.23 10.61
N ASP A 282 -12.90 2.54 9.32
CA ASP A 282 -14.19 2.69 8.65
C ASP A 282 -14.97 1.35 8.70
N PRO A 283 -16.32 1.37 8.68
CA PRO A 283 -17.11 0.15 8.77
C PRO A 283 -16.79 -0.89 7.68
N VAL A 284 -16.38 -0.46 6.48
CA VAL A 284 -16.00 -1.36 5.39
C VAL A 284 -14.69 -2.06 5.72
N VAL A 285 -13.64 -1.35 6.14
CA VAL A 285 -12.39 -1.98 6.59
C VAL A 285 -12.61 -2.86 7.82
N ALA A 286 -13.36 -2.40 8.82
CA ALA A 286 -13.67 -3.20 10.01
C ALA A 286 -14.38 -4.53 9.67
N SER A 287 -15.28 -4.53 8.69
CA SER A 287 -15.98 -5.74 8.23
C SER A 287 -15.07 -6.79 7.57
N LYS A 288 -13.86 -6.41 7.15
CA LYS A 288 -12.88 -7.34 6.55
C LYS A 288 -12.12 -8.16 7.58
N PHE A 289 -12.27 -7.86 8.87
CA PHE A 289 -11.64 -8.61 9.95
C PHE A 289 -12.38 -9.93 10.23
N VAL A 290 -11.62 -11.03 10.21
CA VAL A 290 -12.10 -12.37 10.51
C VAL A 290 -11.28 -12.94 11.66
N PHE A 291 -11.94 -13.35 12.73
CA PHE A 291 -11.27 -13.88 13.92
C PHE A 291 -11.32 -15.41 13.91
N THR A 292 -10.17 -16.06 14.03
CA THR A 292 -10.07 -17.53 14.05
C THR A 292 -9.37 -17.99 15.33
N ARG A 293 -9.95 -18.93 16.07
CA ARG A 293 -9.42 -19.40 17.36
C ARG A 293 -8.40 -20.52 17.23
N ASN A 294 -8.48 -21.30 16.16
CA ASN A 294 -7.67 -22.48 15.91
C ASN A 294 -7.49 -22.71 14.41
N ASN A 295 -6.63 -23.68 14.06
CA ASN A 295 -6.30 -23.98 12.67
C ASN A 295 -7.53 -24.45 11.86
N ALA A 296 -8.44 -25.21 12.47
CA ALA A 296 -9.68 -25.64 11.79
C ALA A 296 -10.60 -24.47 11.38
N GLU A 297 -10.64 -23.38 12.15
CA GLU A 297 -11.34 -22.15 11.74
C GLU A 297 -10.56 -21.38 10.66
N LEU A 298 -9.22 -21.34 10.72
CA LEU A 298 -8.39 -20.75 9.67
C LEU A 298 -8.55 -21.49 8.33
N HIS A 299 -8.65 -22.82 8.36
CA HIS A 299 -8.82 -23.67 7.16
C HIS A 299 -10.12 -23.39 6.40
N LYS A 300 -11.12 -22.80 7.06
CA LYS A 300 -12.34 -22.34 6.40
C LYS A 300 -12.05 -21.12 5.52
N VAL A 301 -11.12 -20.27 5.94
CA VAL A 301 -10.70 -19.06 5.22
C VAL A 301 -9.69 -19.37 4.12
N VAL A 302 -8.61 -20.07 4.48
CA VAL A 302 -7.52 -20.46 3.58
C VAL A 302 -7.37 -21.98 3.60
N PRO A 303 -7.56 -22.68 2.47
CA PRO A 303 -7.41 -24.13 2.40
C PRO A 303 -6.05 -24.65 2.85
N ARG A 304 -6.03 -25.89 3.35
CA ARG A 304 -4.82 -26.52 3.91
C ARG A 304 -3.70 -26.68 2.88
N ASP A 305 -4.01 -26.94 1.62
CA ASP A 305 -3.04 -27.03 0.50
C ASP A 305 -2.34 -25.70 0.18
N ARG A 306 -2.83 -24.58 0.72
CA ARG A 306 -2.21 -23.25 0.60
C ARG A 306 -1.47 -22.79 1.87
N LEU A 307 -1.52 -23.58 2.94
CA LEU A 307 -0.92 -23.24 4.22
C LEU A 307 0.28 -24.17 4.53
N PRO A 308 1.35 -23.64 5.16
CA PRO A 308 2.44 -24.46 5.66
C PRO A 308 1.97 -25.51 6.67
N ILE A 309 2.66 -26.67 6.69
CA ILE A 309 2.45 -27.70 7.73
C ILE A 309 2.76 -27.11 9.11
N ILE A 310 3.90 -26.43 9.25
CA ILE A 310 4.34 -25.86 10.53
C ILE A 310 3.41 -24.69 10.91
N HIS A 311 2.96 -24.70 12.17
CA HIS A 311 2.07 -23.73 12.82
C HIS A 311 0.59 -23.77 12.38
N TYR A 312 0.32 -24.08 11.11
CA TYR A 312 -1.01 -23.96 10.53
C TYR A 312 -1.71 -25.29 10.22
N ASP A 313 -1.08 -26.45 10.46
CA ASP A 313 -1.63 -27.78 10.12
C ASP A 313 -2.10 -27.87 8.65
N GLY A 314 -1.42 -27.15 7.77
CA GLY A 314 -1.63 -27.21 6.34
C GLY A 314 -1.00 -28.45 5.72
N LEU A 315 -0.84 -28.44 4.40
CA LEU A 315 -0.27 -29.55 3.61
C LEU A 315 0.99 -29.14 2.85
N ASP A 316 1.32 -27.85 2.80
CA ASP A 316 2.51 -27.34 2.11
C ASP A 316 3.76 -27.58 2.98
N ASP A 317 4.64 -28.48 2.56
CA ASP A 317 5.95 -28.71 3.19
C ASP A 317 6.95 -27.60 2.82
N TRP A 318 6.58 -26.39 3.20
CA TRP A 318 7.37 -25.19 3.05
C TRP A 318 7.72 -24.62 4.42
N LYS A 319 8.95 -24.12 4.54
CA LYS A 319 9.43 -23.43 5.73
C LYS A 319 9.95 -22.08 5.30
N TYR A 320 9.60 -21.04 6.06
CA TYR A 320 10.14 -19.72 5.81
C TYR A 320 11.67 -19.76 5.94
N ASN A 321 12.34 -19.23 4.94
CA ASN A 321 13.78 -19.00 4.97
C ASN A 321 14.09 -17.71 4.21
N TYR A 322 14.84 -16.81 4.85
CA TYR A 322 15.38 -15.66 4.16
C TYR A 322 16.50 -16.10 3.21
N VAL A 323 16.39 -15.72 1.94
CA VAL A 323 17.45 -15.93 0.94
C VAL A 323 18.25 -14.63 0.84
N PRO A 324 19.54 -14.61 1.25
CA PRO A 324 20.38 -13.42 1.18
C PRO A 324 20.54 -12.90 -0.25
N ALA A 325 20.76 -11.59 -0.37
CA ALA A 325 21.18 -10.99 -1.62
C ALA A 325 22.51 -11.58 -2.10
N VAL A 326 22.62 -11.85 -3.39
CA VAL A 326 23.86 -12.33 -4.01
C VAL A 326 24.68 -11.15 -4.52
N ALA A 327 26.00 -11.21 -4.36
CA ALA A 327 26.90 -10.18 -4.88
C ALA A 327 26.67 -9.96 -6.38
N GLY A 328 26.50 -8.70 -6.78
CA GLY A 328 26.26 -8.31 -8.17
C GLY A 328 24.84 -8.56 -8.68
N GLU A 329 23.89 -9.05 -7.88
CA GLU A 329 22.52 -9.34 -8.36
C GLU A 329 21.76 -8.10 -8.87
N ASN A 330 22.19 -6.90 -8.47
CA ASN A 330 21.65 -5.61 -8.90
C ASN A 330 22.60 -4.83 -9.83
N ASP A 331 23.68 -5.45 -10.34
CA ASP A 331 24.65 -4.76 -11.20
C ASP A 331 24.04 -4.25 -12.51
N VAL A 332 22.92 -4.83 -12.95
CA VAL A 332 22.12 -4.34 -14.08
C VAL A 332 21.70 -2.87 -13.91
N GLN A 333 21.54 -2.38 -12.68
CA GLN A 333 21.19 -0.99 -12.40
C GLN A 333 22.33 0.00 -12.72
N LYS A 334 23.57 -0.48 -12.87
CA LYS A 334 24.74 0.32 -13.28
C LYS A 334 24.72 0.62 -14.78
N ASP A 335 23.97 -0.13 -15.58
CA ASP A 335 23.73 0.18 -16.99
C ASP A 335 22.74 1.35 -17.11
N THR A 336 23.26 2.56 -16.94
CA THR A 336 22.46 3.79 -17.01
C THR A 336 21.98 4.05 -18.43
N ALA A 337 22.71 3.64 -19.46
CA ALA A 337 22.31 3.84 -20.85
C ALA A 337 21.04 3.06 -21.19
N THR A 338 20.97 1.78 -20.83
CA THR A 338 19.76 0.98 -21.02
C THR A 338 18.62 1.46 -20.13
N LYS A 339 18.91 1.81 -18.87
CA LYS A 339 17.93 2.39 -17.96
C LYS A 339 17.29 3.66 -18.54
N ASP A 340 18.09 4.60 -19.03
CA ASP A 340 17.62 5.88 -19.57
C ASP A 340 16.80 5.66 -20.84
N LYS A 341 17.22 4.73 -21.71
CA LYS A 341 16.43 4.32 -22.89
C LYS A 341 15.06 3.77 -22.49
N LEU A 342 15.01 2.84 -21.52
CA LEU A 342 13.76 2.26 -21.05
C LEU A 342 12.88 3.29 -20.34
N LEU A 343 13.46 4.25 -19.63
CA LEU A 343 12.72 5.37 -19.05
C LEU A 343 12.14 6.29 -20.12
N ALA A 344 12.88 6.58 -21.20
CA ALA A 344 12.36 7.34 -22.33
C ALA A 344 11.20 6.60 -23.01
N GLU A 345 11.31 5.29 -23.24
CA GLU A 345 10.19 4.45 -23.71
C GLU A 345 8.99 4.52 -22.76
N ARG A 346 9.22 4.45 -21.43
CA ARG A 346 8.17 4.58 -20.42
C ARG A 346 7.46 5.92 -20.52
N HIS A 347 8.21 7.02 -20.58
CA HIS A 347 7.63 8.37 -20.66
C HIS A 347 6.82 8.55 -21.94
N ALA A 348 7.29 8.05 -23.08
CA ALA A 348 6.52 8.11 -24.33
C ALA A 348 5.18 7.37 -24.24
N LEU A 349 5.14 6.22 -23.57
CA LEU A 349 3.89 5.49 -23.32
C LEU A 349 2.97 6.22 -22.34
N GLN A 350 3.52 6.90 -21.34
CA GLN A 350 2.76 7.74 -20.41
C GLN A 350 2.15 8.94 -21.12
N ASP A 351 2.91 9.62 -21.98
CA ASP A 351 2.43 10.72 -22.81
C ASP A 351 1.34 10.24 -23.79
N LYS A 352 1.52 9.05 -24.38
CA LYS A 352 0.50 8.40 -25.22
C LYS A 352 -0.79 8.17 -24.42
N PHE A 353 -0.69 7.55 -23.23
CA PHE A 353 -1.85 7.30 -22.36
C PHE A 353 -2.53 8.60 -21.94
N ASP A 354 -1.76 9.64 -21.60
CA ASP A 354 -2.28 10.95 -21.25
C ASP A 354 -3.00 11.60 -22.44
N GLY A 355 -2.45 11.51 -23.65
CA GLY A 355 -3.07 11.99 -24.88
C GLY A 355 -4.42 11.31 -25.16
N VAL A 356 -4.46 9.98 -25.15
CA VAL A 356 -5.69 9.22 -25.42
C VAL A 356 -6.73 9.39 -24.31
N THR A 357 -6.30 9.54 -23.05
CA THR A 357 -7.21 9.82 -21.93
C THR A 357 -7.80 11.22 -22.04
N ARG A 358 -6.99 12.23 -22.41
CA ARG A 358 -7.48 13.60 -22.66
C ARG A 358 -8.43 13.69 -23.86
N ALA A 359 -8.25 12.86 -24.88
CA ALA A 359 -9.20 12.73 -25.98
C ALA A 359 -10.52 12.09 -25.51
N TRP A 360 -10.42 11.01 -24.72
CA TRP A 360 -11.57 10.30 -24.17
C TRP A 360 -12.43 11.19 -23.26
N ILE A 361 -11.84 11.96 -22.34
CA ILE A 361 -12.62 12.86 -21.45
C ILE A 361 -13.26 14.05 -22.18
N LYS A 362 -12.78 14.44 -23.37
CA LYS A 362 -13.45 15.46 -24.21
C LYS A 362 -14.68 14.91 -24.91
N ASN A 363 -14.79 13.60 -25.02
CA ASN A 363 -15.87 12.91 -25.70
C ASN A 363 -16.69 12.12 -24.66
N ILE A 364 -17.30 12.83 -23.70
CA ILE A 364 -17.96 12.26 -22.50
C ILE A 364 -19.02 11.19 -22.85
N ASN A 365 -19.63 11.28 -24.04
CA ASN A 365 -20.62 10.29 -24.53
C ASN A 365 -20.00 9.11 -25.33
N GLY A 366 -18.68 9.07 -25.47
CA GLY A 366 -17.95 8.03 -26.20
C GLY A 366 -17.78 6.75 -25.37
N LYS A 367 -17.79 5.60 -26.04
CA LYS A 367 -17.42 4.31 -25.41
C LYS A 367 -15.99 4.39 -24.86
N ASN A 368 -15.71 3.61 -23.82
CA ASN A 368 -14.34 3.42 -23.32
C ASN A 368 -13.44 3.00 -24.50
N SER A 369 -12.34 3.73 -24.72
CA SER A 369 -11.49 3.47 -25.88
C SER A 369 -10.65 2.23 -25.61
N SER A 370 -10.79 1.19 -26.44
CA SER A 370 -9.90 0.02 -26.41
C SER A 370 -8.43 0.41 -26.48
N GLU A 371 -8.14 1.54 -27.13
CA GLU A 371 -6.81 2.13 -27.23
C GLU A 371 -6.19 2.46 -25.84
N ARG A 372 -6.99 2.89 -24.86
CA ARG A 372 -6.46 3.15 -23.49
C ARG A 372 -6.03 1.85 -22.83
N ASP A 373 -6.84 0.81 -22.97
CA ASP A 373 -6.54 -0.53 -22.44
C ASP A 373 -5.30 -1.12 -23.14
N GLU A 374 -5.17 -0.93 -24.45
CA GLU A 374 -4.00 -1.32 -25.26
C GLU A 374 -2.72 -0.62 -24.78
N VAL A 375 -2.76 0.71 -24.57
CA VAL A 375 -1.60 1.46 -24.05
C VAL A 375 -1.27 1.04 -22.61
N ALA A 376 -2.28 0.74 -21.78
CA ALA A 376 -2.04 0.22 -20.43
C ALA A 376 -1.37 -1.17 -20.45
N GLN A 377 -1.69 -2.01 -21.44
CA GLN A 377 -1.00 -3.26 -21.67
C GLN A 377 0.46 -3.03 -22.11
N GLU A 378 0.70 -2.12 -23.06
CA GLU A 378 2.06 -1.72 -23.46
C GLU A 378 2.89 -1.21 -22.26
N LEU A 379 2.27 -0.40 -21.39
CA LEU A 379 2.88 0.08 -20.14
C LEU A 379 3.27 -1.08 -19.20
N ARG A 380 2.43 -2.11 -19.07
CA ARG A 380 2.74 -3.30 -18.26
C ARG A 380 3.95 -4.05 -18.83
N GLU A 381 3.92 -4.39 -20.12
CA GLU A 381 4.98 -5.14 -20.79
C GLU A 381 6.31 -4.38 -20.76
N GLN A 382 6.27 -3.06 -20.96
CA GLN A 382 7.43 -2.20 -20.83
C GLN A 382 7.97 -2.18 -19.40
N TYR A 383 7.11 -2.10 -18.37
CA TYR A 383 7.57 -2.05 -16.98
C TYR A 383 8.24 -3.35 -16.55
N THR A 384 7.83 -4.51 -17.08
CA THR A 384 8.53 -5.78 -16.86
C THR A 384 10.00 -5.71 -17.29
N ARG A 385 10.30 -5.03 -18.41
CA ARG A 385 11.67 -4.80 -18.89
C ARG A 385 12.42 -3.76 -18.07
N LEU A 386 11.72 -2.72 -17.60
CA LEU A 386 12.30 -1.63 -16.80
C LEU A 386 12.62 -2.04 -15.36
N THR A 387 11.80 -2.92 -14.77
CA THR A 387 11.84 -3.28 -13.35
C THR A 387 13.24 -3.57 -12.80
N PRO A 388 14.09 -4.39 -13.46
CA PRO A 388 15.44 -4.70 -12.95
C PRO A 388 16.35 -3.47 -12.81
N TYR A 389 16.11 -2.40 -13.57
CA TYR A 389 16.93 -1.19 -13.60
C TYR A 389 16.47 -0.11 -12.59
N VAL A 390 15.26 -0.25 -12.05
CA VAL A 390 14.63 0.75 -11.16
C VAL A 390 14.18 0.19 -9.82
N ARG A 391 14.34 -1.12 -9.59
CA ARG A 391 14.05 -1.78 -8.31
C ARG A 391 15.14 -2.79 -8.00
N ALA A 392 15.55 -2.85 -6.74
CA ALA A 392 16.42 -3.91 -6.27
C ALA A 392 15.67 -5.25 -6.24
N LYS A 393 16.42 -6.33 -6.50
CA LYS A 393 15.90 -7.69 -6.43
C LYS A 393 15.48 -8.01 -5.00
N ASN A 394 14.19 -8.29 -4.80
CA ASN A 394 13.62 -8.63 -3.50
C ASN A 394 13.60 -10.15 -3.24
N LEU A 395 13.23 -10.54 -2.02
CA LEU A 395 13.14 -11.95 -1.58
C LEU A 395 12.30 -12.82 -2.54
N TYR A 396 11.15 -12.32 -2.99
CA TYR A 396 10.21 -13.11 -3.81
C TYR A 396 10.74 -13.35 -5.23
N GLN A 397 11.55 -12.43 -5.75
CA GLN A 397 12.27 -12.64 -7.02
C GLN A 397 13.42 -13.63 -6.84
N ARG A 398 14.13 -13.61 -5.70
CA ARG A 398 15.17 -14.62 -5.40
C ARG A 398 14.57 -16.02 -5.21
N LEU A 399 13.35 -16.11 -4.69
CA LEU A 399 12.58 -17.35 -4.58
C LEU A 399 11.95 -17.81 -5.91
N GLY A 400 12.08 -17.04 -6.99
CA GLY A 400 11.46 -17.34 -8.28
C GLY A 400 9.94 -17.21 -8.31
N VAL A 401 9.32 -16.54 -7.32
CA VAL A 401 7.87 -16.37 -7.25
C VAL A 401 7.38 -15.25 -8.16
N ALA A 402 8.11 -14.14 -8.21
CA ALA A 402 7.80 -13.01 -9.08
C ALA A 402 8.85 -12.89 -10.17
N HIS A 403 8.47 -13.15 -11.42
CA HIS A 403 9.36 -13.01 -12.57
C HIS A 403 8.55 -12.67 -13.82
N ASP A 404 9.11 -11.85 -14.70
CA ASP A 404 8.53 -11.51 -16.01
C ASP A 404 7.06 -11.04 -15.97
N GLY A 405 6.68 -10.32 -14.89
CA GLY A 405 5.31 -9.85 -14.68
C GLY A 405 4.30 -10.94 -14.30
N ARG A 406 4.78 -12.16 -14.03
CA ARG A 406 4.01 -13.32 -13.56
C ARG A 406 4.29 -13.60 -12.10
N VAL A 407 3.35 -14.32 -11.48
CA VAL A 407 3.38 -14.72 -10.08
C VAL A 407 3.09 -16.21 -9.99
N ASP A 408 4.10 -16.99 -9.62
CA ASP A 408 4.03 -18.44 -9.59
C ASP A 408 4.36 -18.94 -8.17
N TRP A 409 3.32 -19.34 -7.44
CA TRP A 409 3.46 -19.95 -6.12
C TRP A 409 3.56 -21.47 -6.25
N THR A 410 4.72 -22.03 -5.92
CA THR A 410 4.91 -23.49 -5.82
C THR A 410 4.55 -24.00 -4.42
N TYR A 411 3.67 -25.00 -4.35
CA TYR A 411 3.26 -25.66 -3.09
C TYR A 411 3.75 -27.10 -3.08
N ASN A 412 4.44 -27.49 -2.01
CA ASN A 412 4.95 -28.84 -1.81
C ASN A 412 3.90 -29.65 -1.04
N VAL A 413 2.75 -29.90 -1.66
CA VAL A 413 1.61 -30.55 -1.01
C VAL A 413 1.94 -32.01 -0.69
N LYS A 414 2.04 -32.35 0.60
CA LYS A 414 2.14 -33.75 1.03
C LYS A 414 0.77 -34.41 0.96
N ALA A 415 0.74 -35.63 0.41
CA ALA A 415 -0.45 -36.48 0.48
C ALA A 415 -0.79 -36.78 1.95
N GLU A 416 -2.09 -36.78 2.26
CA GLU A 416 -2.61 -37.03 3.62
C GLU A 416 -2.32 -38.43 4.14
#